data_AF-A0A0K9NJF3-F1
#
_entry.id   AF-A0A0K9NJF3-F1
#
_cell.length_a   1.000
_cell.length_b   1.000
_cell.length_c   1.000
_cell.angle_alpha   90.00
_cell.angle_beta   90.00
_cell.angle_gamma   90.00
#
_symmetry.space_group_name_H-M   'P 1'
#
loop_
_entity.id
_entity.type
_entity.pdbx_description
1 polymer ?
#
loop_
_entity_poly.entity_id
_entity_poly.type
_entity_poly.pdbx_seq_one_letter_code
_entity_poly.pdbx_strand_id
1 'polypeptide(L)'
;MDQSVGDGEWASSAPNLMKNLSILLPDQVELAKILLNEGQGHLFHHWKRPGINDERKKSFFDQVRILNGSYPGGLLSYIRNSISLLADSKAGKNPYDSFVPSVPSGEVVTFGDDNFLMLEKIGIEEARRATFVLVAGGLGERLEYKGIKVIFCSNTYNSQNRRNHPVHFIYLFTQRTNTSF
;
A
#
# COMPACT_ATOMS: atom_id res chain seq x y z
N MET A 1 17.46 -24.67 -41.78
CA MET A 1 16.17 -24.55 -41.10
C MET A 1 16.15 -25.58 -39.98
N ASP A 2 16.26 -25.13 -38.74
CA ASP A 2 15.55 -25.64 -37.55
C ASP A 2 16.22 -25.05 -36.31
N GLN A 3 15.56 -24.07 -35.70
CA GLN A 3 15.84 -23.58 -34.35
C GLN A 3 14.47 -23.39 -33.69
N SER A 4 13.85 -24.47 -33.24
CA SER A 4 12.55 -24.41 -32.53
C SER A 4 12.50 -25.24 -31.24
N VAL A 5 13.64 -25.74 -30.75
CA VAL A 5 13.66 -26.69 -29.62
C VAL A 5 13.85 -26.00 -28.25
N GLY A 6 14.05 -24.68 -28.17
CA GLY A 6 14.43 -23.99 -26.92
C GLY A 6 13.33 -23.22 -26.16
N ASP A 7 12.21 -22.87 -26.77
CA ASP A 7 11.37 -21.77 -26.25
C ASP A 7 10.39 -22.16 -25.11
N GLY A 8 10.20 -23.45 -24.85
CA GLY A 8 9.20 -23.95 -23.90
C GLY A 8 9.72 -24.84 -22.76
N GLU A 9 11.00 -25.21 -22.76
CA GLU A 9 11.53 -26.21 -21.81
C GLU A 9 11.48 -25.73 -20.35
N TRP A 10 11.67 -24.44 -20.14
CA TRP A 10 11.56 -23.78 -18.83
C TRP A 10 10.16 -23.88 -18.20
N ALA A 11 9.11 -24.08 -19.02
CA ALA A 11 7.73 -24.21 -18.58
C ALA A 11 7.28 -25.68 -18.39
N SER A 12 8.21 -26.63 -18.44
CA SER A 12 7.93 -28.08 -18.28
C SER A 12 7.21 -28.42 -16.97
N SER A 13 7.51 -27.70 -15.89
CA SER A 13 6.84 -27.84 -14.58
C SER A 13 5.40 -27.32 -14.56
N ALA A 14 4.97 -26.59 -15.60
CA ALA A 14 3.63 -26.02 -15.73
C ALA A 14 3.04 -26.34 -17.12
N PRO A 15 2.60 -27.59 -17.36
CA PRO A 15 2.18 -28.06 -18.68
C PRO A 15 0.98 -27.28 -19.26
N ASN A 16 0.13 -26.73 -18.40
CA ASN A 16 -1.01 -25.92 -18.85
C ASN A 16 -0.61 -24.48 -19.21
N LEU A 17 0.43 -23.93 -18.60
CA LEU A 17 1.03 -22.67 -19.05
C LEU A 17 1.75 -22.88 -20.39
N MET A 18 2.54 -23.95 -20.52
CA MET A 18 3.28 -24.29 -21.74
C MET A 18 2.37 -24.34 -22.97
N LYS A 19 1.20 -24.98 -22.85
CA LYS A 19 0.19 -25.05 -23.92
C LYS A 19 -0.38 -23.68 -24.33
N ASN A 20 -0.28 -22.68 -23.48
CA ASN A 20 -0.83 -21.34 -23.68
C ASN A 20 0.25 -20.28 -23.97
N LEU A 21 1.52 -20.65 -24.17
CA LEU A 21 2.57 -19.65 -24.43
C LEU A 21 2.31 -18.83 -25.71
N SER A 22 1.69 -19.44 -26.72
CA SER A 22 1.42 -18.78 -28.01
C SER A 22 0.40 -17.64 -27.93
N ILE A 23 -0.37 -17.51 -26.84
CA ILE A 23 -1.36 -16.44 -26.66
C ILE A 23 -0.84 -15.29 -25.79
N LEU A 24 0.37 -15.43 -25.23
CA LEU A 24 0.99 -14.46 -24.34
C LEU A 24 1.91 -13.51 -25.10
N LEU A 25 2.00 -12.28 -24.62
CA LEU A 25 2.98 -11.31 -25.11
C LEU A 25 4.38 -11.61 -24.52
N PRO A 26 5.47 -11.14 -25.15
CA PRO A 26 6.83 -11.41 -24.67
C PRO A 26 7.08 -10.97 -23.22
N ASP A 27 6.55 -9.82 -22.81
CA ASP A 27 6.65 -9.34 -21.43
C ASP A 27 5.88 -10.24 -20.44
N GLN A 28 4.73 -10.76 -20.86
CA GLN A 28 3.93 -11.69 -20.07
C GLN A 28 4.65 -13.04 -19.90
N VAL A 29 5.40 -13.49 -20.92
CA VAL A 29 6.24 -14.68 -20.84
C VAL A 29 7.35 -14.49 -19.81
N GLU A 30 8.00 -13.32 -19.76
CA GLU A 30 9.01 -13.02 -18.73
C GLU A 30 8.41 -13.00 -17.31
N LEU A 31 7.21 -12.44 -17.13
CA LEU A 31 6.50 -12.49 -15.85
C LEU A 31 6.14 -13.93 -15.46
N ALA A 32 5.76 -14.76 -16.43
CA ALA A 32 5.48 -16.17 -16.21
C ALA A 32 6.74 -16.95 -15.76
N LYS A 33 7.91 -16.65 -16.34
CA LYS A 33 9.20 -17.20 -15.91
C LYS A 33 9.50 -16.85 -14.46
N ILE A 34 9.32 -15.59 -14.07
CA ILE A 34 9.52 -15.15 -12.67
C ILE A 34 8.61 -15.96 -11.72
N LEU A 35 7.32 -16.07 -12.05
CA LEU A 35 6.35 -16.83 -11.25
C LEU A 35 6.75 -18.30 -11.12
N LEU A 36 7.15 -18.97 -12.21
CA LEU A 36 7.59 -20.36 -12.15
C LEU A 36 8.85 -20.55 -11.32
N ASN A 37 9.86 -19.68 -11.52
CA ASN A 37 11.13 -19.75 -10.81
C ASN A 37 10.96 -19.54 -9.29
N GLU A 38 9.99 -18.72 -8.89
CA GLU A 38 9.64 -18.49 -7.47
C GLU A 38 8.56 -19.46 -6.95
N GLY A 39 8.38 -20.61 -7.60
CA GLY A 39 7.53 -21.71 -7.13
C GLY A 39 6.02 -21.47 -7.24
N GLN A 40 5.58 -20.45 -8.00
CA GLN A 40 4.17 -20.08 -8.16
C GLN A 40 3.47 -20.83 -9.31
N GLY A 41 3.93 -22.04 -9.64
CA GLY A 41 3.36 -22.86 -10.73
C GLY A 41 1.88 -23.20 -10.54
N HIS A 42 1.41 -23.24 -9.28
CA HIS A 42 0.02 -23.53 -8.93
C HIS A 42 -0.99 -22.55 -9.57
N LEU A 43 -0.58 -21.32 -9.88
CA LEU A 43 -1.40 -20.31 -10.55
C LEU A 43 -1.87 -20.78 -11.94
N PHE A 44 -1.14 -21.71 -12.56
CA PHE A 44 -1.39 -22.20 -13.91
C PHE A 44 -2.07 -23.57 -13.96
N HIS A 45 -2.25 -24.26 -12.82
CA HIS A 45 -2.75 -25.64 -12.79
C HIS A 45 -4.10 -25.83 -13.47
N HIS A 46 -5.00 -24.86 -13.38
CA HIS A 46 -6.36 -24.97 -13.92
C HIS A 46 -6.56 -24.24 -15.25
N TRP A 47 -5.47 -23.81 -15.89
CA TRP A 47 -5.55 -23.16 -17.19
C TRP A 47 -6.08 -24.14 -18.25
N LYS A 48 -7.15 -23.71 -18.93
CA LYS A 48 -7.72 -24.45 -20.06
C LYS A 48 -6.83 -24.27 -21.30
N ARG A 49 -7.10 -25.08 -22.32
CA ARG A 49 -6.41 -25.00 -23.62
C ARG A 49 -6.55 -23.60 -24.25
N PRO A 50 -5.67 -23.22 -25.19
CA PRO A 50 -5.86 -22.02 -26.00
C PRO A 50 -7.24 -21.98 -26.66
N GLY A 51 -7.78 -20.79 -26.85
CA GLY A 51 -9.15 -20.55 -27.33
C GLY A 51 -10.21 -20.53 -26.23
N ILE A 52 -9.88 -20.92 -24.99
CA ILE A 52 -10.82 -20.94 -23.86
C ILE A 52 -10.35 -19.95 -22.78
N ASN A 53 -11.14 -18.91 -22.53
CA ASN A 53 -10.88 -17.87 -21.54
C ASN A 53 -9.53 -17.13 -21.76
N ASP A 54 -9.07 -17.02 -22.99
CA ASP A 54 -7.76 -16.41 -23.30
C ASP A 54 -7.68 -14.95 -22.84
N GLU A 55 -8.76 -14.19 -22.98
CA GLU A 55 -8.83 -12.82 -22.48
C GLU A 55 -8.69 -12.74 -20.94
N ARG A 56 -9.17 -13.75 -20.20
CA ARG A 56 -8.94 -13.82 -18.75
C ARG A 56 -7.49 -14.13 -18.42
N LYS A 57 -6.81 -14.97 -19.21
CA LYS A 57 -5.38 -15.29 -19.04
C LYS A 57 -4.51 -14.06 -19.32
N LYS A 58 -4.85 -13.28 -20.35
CA LYS A 58 -4.20 -11.98 -20.63
C LYS A 58 -4.44 -10.96 -19.52
N SER A 59 -5.69 -10.80 -19.09
CA SER A 59 -6.06 -9.90 -17.98
C SER A 59 -5.37 -10.27 -16.67
N PHE A 60 -5.18 -11.56 -16.40
CA PHE A 60 -4.37 -12.02 -15.27
C PHE A 60 -2.94 -11.47 -15.36
N PHE A 61 -2.28 -11.58 -16.51
CA PHE A 61 -0.93 -11.03 -16.67
C PHE A 61 -0.88 -9.50 -16.68
N ASP A 62 -1.94 -8.80 -17.10
CA ASP A 62 -2.04 -7.35 -16.89
C ASP A 62 -2.02 -6.98 -15.41
N GLN A 63 -2.71 -7.75 -14.56
CA GLN A 63 -2.67 -7.55 -13.12
C GLN A 63 -1.28 -7.86 -12.56
N VAL A 64 -0.64 -8.94 -13.00
CA VAL A 64 0.73 -9.30 -12.59
C VAL A 64 1.72 -8.21 -13.00
N ARG A 65 1.57 -7.63 -14.18
CA ARG A 65 2.42 -6.52 -14.67
C ARG A 65 2.28 -5.28 -13.79
N ILE A 66 1.04 -4.89 -13.43
CA ILE A 66 0.79 -3.76 -12.53
C ILE A 66 1.42 -4.02 -11.16
N LEU A 67 1.25 -5.22 -10.61
CA LEU A 67 1.82 -5.62 -9.33
C LEU A 67 3.36 -5.56 -9.36
N ASN A 68 3.98 -6.09 -10.41
CA ASN A 68 5.42 -6.06 -10.60
C ASN A 68 5.97 -4.63 -10.71
N GLY A 69 5.21 -3.69 -11.28
CA GLY A 69 5.61 -2.28 -11.36
C GLY A 69 5.36 -1.47 -10.09
N SER A 70 4.45 -1.91 -9.23
CA SER A 70 3.99 -1.16 -8.06
C SER A 70 4.78 -1.45 -6.78
N TYR A 71 5.61 -2.50 -6.77
CA TYR A 71 6.43 -2.88 -5.63
C TYR A 71 7.92 -2.62 -5.91
N PRO A 72 8.68 -2.01 -4.98
CA PRO A 72 10.12 -1.82 -5.14
C PRO A 72 10.85 -3.16 -5.34
N GLY A 73 11.55 -3.32 -6.47
CA GLY A 73 12.19 -4.59 -6.87
C GLY A 73 11.23 -5.63 -7.44
N GLY A 74 9.96 -5.27 -7.63
CA GLY A 74 8.94 -6.04 -8.31
C GLY A 74 8.49 -7.30 -7.57
N LEU A 75 7.84 -8.18 -8.33
CA LEU A 75 7.19 -9.38 -7.81
C LEU A 75 8.19 -10.35 -7.19
N LEU A 76 9.40 -10.41 -7.75
CA LEU A 76 10.51 -11.21 -7.23
C LEU A 76 10.84 -10.83 -5.78
N SER A 77 11.09 -9.53 -5.54
CA SER A 77 11.37 -9.01 -4.21
C SER A 77 10.18 -9.20 -3.28
N TYR A 78 8.95 -9.01 -3.76
CA TYR A 78 7.75 -9.22 -2.96
C TYR A 78 7.66 -10.65 -2.40
N ILE A 79 7.86 -11.67 -3.25
CA ILE A 79 7.78 -13.08 -2.83
C ILE A 79 8.89 -13.40 -1.83
N ARG A 80 10.14 -13.05 -2.14
CA ARG A 80 11.30 -13.35 -1.28
C ARG A 80 11.22 -12.64 0.06
N ASN A 81 10.83 -11.36 0.07
CA ASN A 81 10.62 -10.61 1.30
C ASN A 81 9.52 -11.24 2.14
N SER A 82 8.41 -11.68 1.52
CA SER A 82 7.32 -12.34 2.23
C SER A 82 7.77 -13.64 2.90
N ILE A 83 8.60 -14.45 2.21
CA ILE A 83 9.19 -15.67 2.79
C ILE A 83 10.08 -15.33 3.98
N SER A 84 10.94 -14.32 3.85
CA SER A 84 11.81 -13.86 4.95
C SER A 84 11.00 -13.39 6.14
N LEU A 85 9.99 -12.54 5.91
CA LEU A 85 9.13 -12.00 6.96
C LEU A 85 8.37 -13.09 7.71
N LEU A 86 7.88 -14.12 7.00
CA LEU A 86 7.23 -15.27 7.63
C LEU A 86 8.22 -16.10 8.47
N ALA A 87 9.45 -16.30 7.99
CA ALA A 87 10.49 -17.00 8.72
C ALA A 87 10.92 -16.23 9.98
N ASP A 88 11.10 -14.91 9.86
CA ASP A 88 11.48 -14.04 10.97
C ASP A 88 10.36 -13.93 12.01
N SER A 89 9.10 -13.83 11.56
CA SER A 89 7.93 -13.87 12.44
C SER A 89 7.84 -15.20 13.20
N LYS A 90 8.05 -16.33 12.53
CA LYS A 90 8.09 -17.65 13.17
C LYS A 90 9.23 -17.76 14.19
N ALA A 91 10.37 -17.15 13.91
CA ALA A 91 11.53 -17.11 14.82
C ALA A 91 11.38 -16.09 15.96
N GLY A 92 10.30 -15.30 15.99
CA GLY A 92 10.08 -14.27 16.99
C GLY A 92 11.08 -13.12 16.91
N LYS A 93 11.75 -12.92 15.76
CA LYS A 93 12.69 -11.81 15.61
C LYS A 93 11.92 -10.50 15.60
N ASN A 94 12.27 -9.60 16.51
CA ASN A 94 11.76 -8.24 16.52
C ASN A 94 12.91 -7.28 16.14
N PRO A 95 12.81 -6.58 14.99
CA PRO A 95 13.85 -5.64 14.56
C PRO A 95 14.00 -4.45 15.53
N TYR A 96 13.07 -4.28 16.47
CA TYR A 96 13.05 -3.22 17.45
C TYR A 96 13.52 -3.62 18.85
N ASP A 97 14.04 -4.84 19.06
CA ASP A 97 14.43 -5.30 20.42
C ASP A 97 15.48 -4.41 21.10
N SER A 98 16.34 -3.74 20.33
CA SER A 98 17.32 -2.79 20.86
C SER A 98 16.80 -1.35 20.99
N PHE A 99 15.56 -1.09 20.60
CA PHE A 99 14.96 0.24 20.65
C PHE A 99 14.13 0.39 21.92
N VAL A 100 14.56 1.29 22.80
CA VAL A 100 13.80 1.65 24.00
C VAL A 100 13.02 2.93 23.68
N PRO A 101 11.68 2.91 23.69
CA PRO A 101 10.90 4.12 23.51
C PRO A 101 11.14 5.07 24.70
N SER A 102 11.55 6.30 24.42
CA SER A 102 11.62 7.36 25.42
C SER A 102 10.38 8.24 25.32
N VAL A 103 9.70 8.47 26.44
CA VAL A 103 8.67 9.50 26.51
C VAL A 103 9.37 10.86 26.55
N PRO A 104 9.15 11.75 25.57
CA PRO A 104 9.72 13.09 25.63
C PRO A 104 9.14 13.86 26.83
N SER A 105 9.97 14.68 27.47
CA SER A 105 9.49 15.62 28.48
C SER A 105 8.59 16.66 27.82
N GLY A 106 7.32 16.69 28.22
CA GLY A 106 6.37 17.73 27.82
C GLY A 106 6.29 18.82 28.89
N GLU A 107 5.80 19.99 28.48
CA GLU A 107 5.48 21.09 29.39
C GLU A 107 3.96 21.23 29.50
N VAL A 108 3.46 21.46 30.71
CA VAL A 108 2.05 21.85 30.91
C VAL A 108 1.97 23.36 30.70
N VAL A 109 1.31 23.75 29.61
CA VAL A 109 1.11 25.17 29.25
C VAL A 109 -0.30 25.58 29.68
N THR A 110 -0.43 26.69 30.42
CA THR A 110 -1.75 27.19 30.84
C THR A 110 -2.32 28.08 29.75
N PHE A 111 -3.53 27.78 29.28
CA PHE A 111 -4.17 28.55 28.23
C PHE A 111 -4.26 30.04 28.60
N GLY A 112 -3.77 30.90 27.71
CA GLY A 112 -3.84 32.36 27.85
C GLY A 112 -2.73 33.00 28.68
N ASP A 113 -1.76 32.23 29.19
CA ASP A 113 -0.55 32.81 29.79
C ASP A 113 0.45 33.29 28.71
N ASP A 114 1.47 34.05 29.13
CA ASP A 114 2.47 34.59 28.19
C ASP A 114 3.25 33.48 27.47
N ASN A 115 3.47 32.34 28.14
CA ASN A 115 4.16 31.19 27.55
C ASN A 115 3.31 30.54 26.44
N PHE A 116 2.00 30.42 26.65
CA PHE A 116 1.02 29.95 25.69
C PHE A 116 1.00 30.83 24.45
N LEU A 117 0.91 32.15 24.63
CA LEU A 117 0.89 33.10 23.51
C LEU A 117 2.20 33.08 22.71
N MET A 118 3.34 32.96 23.41
CA MET A 118 4.65 32.80 22.78
C MET A 118 4.72 31.52 21.95
N LEU A 119 4.33 30.37 22.52
CA LEU A 119 4.35 29.07 21.83
C LEU A 119 3.34 29.01 20.68
N GLU A 120 2.17 29.63 20.82
CA GLU A 120 1.17 29.73 19.75
C GLU A 120 1.74 30.52 18.56
N LYS A 121 2.41 31.64 18.82
CA LYS A 121 3.05 32.45 17.77
C LYS A 121 4.11 31.66 17.01
N ILE A 122 5.01 31.00 17.73
CA ILE A 122 6.06 30.14 17.14
C ILE A 122 5.40 29.02 16.32
N GLY A 123 4.37 28.37 16.87
CA GLY A 123 3.65 27.29 16.21
C GLY A 123 2.98 27.73 14.89
N ILE A 124 2.41 28.94 14.84
CA ILE A 124 1.84 29.52 13.62
C ILE A 124 2.93 29.78 12.55
N GLU A 125 4.10 30.27 12.96
CA GLU A 125 5.22 30.52 12.05
C GLU A 125 5.76 29.22 11.45
N GLU A 126 5.95 28.18 12.27
CA GLU A 126 6.42 26.86 11.81
C GLU A 126 5.36 26.12 10.98
N ALA A 127 4.08 26.26 11.34
CA ALA A 127 2.96 25.67 10.60
C ALA A 127 2.89 26.11 9.13
N ARG A 128 3.34 27.34 8.81
CA ARG A 128 3.41 27.83 7.41
C ARG A 128 4.32 26.98 6.53
N ARG A 129 5.27 26.26 7.13
CA ARG A 129 6.24 25.39 6.45
C ARG A 129 5.92 23.91 6.66
N ALA A 130 4.85 23.59 7.37
CA ALA A 130 4.44 22.21 7.65
C ALA A 130 3.59 21.64 6.51
N THR A 131 3.75 20.34 6.25
CA THR A 131 2.86 19.57 5.38
C THR A 131 2.02 18.63 6.22
N PHE A 132 0.70 18.64 6.02
CA PHE A 132 -0.22 17.75 6.70
C PHE A 132 -0.50 16.51 5.85
N VAL A 133 -0.30 15.33 6.42
CA VAL A 133 -0.60 14.04 5.77
C VAL A 133 -1.70 13.34 6.56
N LEU A 134 -2.83 13.05 5.91
CA LEU A 134 -3.93 12.29 6.49
C LEU A 134 -3.93 10.87 5.93
N VAL A 135 -3.59 9.88 6.76
CA VAL A 135 -3.64 8.46 6.39
C VAL A 135 -5.07 7.93 6.57
N ALA A 136 -5.77 7.71 5.46
CA ALA A 136 -7.22 7.43 5.41
C ALA A 136 -7.61 6.10 4.74
N GLY A 137 -6.73 5.09 4.72
CA GLY A 137 -6.92 3.87 3.91
C GLY A 137 -7.87 2.82 4.47
N GLY A 138 -8.41 2.98 5.67
CA GLY A 138 -9.20 1.94 6.36
C GLY A 138 -10.71 2.14 6.30
N LEU A 139 -11.45 1.04 6.12
CA LEU A 139 -12.90 0.99 6.33
C LEU A 139 -13.25 0.93 7.82
N GLY A 140 -14.42 1.43 8.17
CA GLY A 140 -14.95 1.48 9.54
C GLY A 140 -15.56 0.17 10.05
N GLU A 141 -15.26 -0.98 9.44
CA GLU A 141 -15.96 -2.24 9.73
C GLU A 141 -15.86 -2.68 11.19
N ARG A 142 -14.71 -2.45 11.83
CA ARG A 142 -14.52 -2.71 13.29
C ARG A 142 -15.34 -1.77 14.19
N LEU A 143 -15.83 -0.67 13.64
CA LEU A 143 -16.74 0.29 14.28
C LEU A 143 -18.19 0.03 13.84
N GLU A 144 -18.47 -1.11 13.21
CA GLU A 144 -19.78 -1.46 12.61
C GLU A 144 -20.27 -0.43 11.58
N TYR A 145 -19.34 0.33 10.99
CA TYR A 145 -19.63 1.36 10.01
C TYR A 145 -19.16 0.93 8.62
N LYS A 146 -20.08 0.91 7.65
CA LYS A 146 -19.83 0.43 6.28
C LYS A 146 -19.11 1.44 5.37
N GLY A 147 -18.67 2.58 5.90
CA GLY A 147 -17.99 3.63 5.13
C GLY A 147 -16.52 3.83 5.51
N ILE A 148 -15.88 4.79 4.85
CA ILE A 148 -14.51 5.21 5.14
C ILE A 148 -14.45 5.92 6.50
N LYS A 149 -13.48 5.57 7.35
CA LYS A 149 -13.37 6.09 8.73
C LYS A 149 -13.37 7.61 8.84
N VAL A 150 -12.85 8.30 7.84
CA VAL A 150 -12.78 9.77 7.82
C VAL A 150 -14.16 10.43 7.78
N ILE A 151 -15.18 9.72 7.28
CA ILE A 151 -16.57 10.19 7.21
C ILE A 151 -17.34 9.80 8.48
N PHE A 152 -16.72 9.05 9.40
CA PHE A 152 -17.35 8.69 10.66
C PHE A 152 -17.54 9.95 11.53
N CYS A 153 -18.72 10.54 11.44
CA CYS A 153 -19.14 11.66 12.26
C CYS A 153 -19.53 11.15 13.65
N SER A 154 -18.75 11.47 14.67
CA SER A 154 -19.02 11.06 16.05
C SER A 154 -20.11 11.88 16.77
N ASN A 155 -20.71 12.88 16.13
CA ASN A 155 -21.71 13.74 16.77
C ASN A 155 -23.08 13.65 16.08
N THR A 156 -24.03 13.03 16.77
CA THR A 156 -25.47 12.95 16.44
C THR A 156 -26.24 14.25 16.67
N TYR A 157 -25.58 15.34 17.09
CA TYR A 157 -26.21 16.65 17.24
C TYR A 157 -25.77 17.59 16.11
N ASN A 158 -26.67 17.74 15.14
CA ASN A 158 -26.69 18.74 14.06
C ASN A 158 -25.83 18.42 12.81
N SER A 159 -26.52 18.19 11.69
CA SER A 159 -26.00 17.92 10.34
C SER A 159 -25.25 19.10 9.68
N GLN A 160 -24.85 20.11 10.45
CA GLN A 160 -24.27 21.37 9.95
C GLN A 160 -22.80 21.61 10.36
N ASN A 161 -22.15 20.75 11.14
CA ASN A 161 -20.74 20.98 11.49
C ASN A 161 -19.75 20.28 10.54
N ARG A 162 -19.50 20.91 9.38
CA ARG A 162 -18.24 20.72 8.61
C ARG A 162 -16.98 21.00 9.47
N ARG A 163 -17.14 21.63 10.64
CA ARG A 163 -16.10 22.06 11.57
C ARG A 163 -15.29 20.95 12.25
N ASN A 164 -15.80 19.72 12.31
CA ASN A 164 -15.11 18.62 12.99
C ASN A 164 -14.37 17.68 12.05
N HIS A 165 -14.30 18.00 10.76
CA HIS A 165 -13.54 17.21 9.80
C HIS A 165 -12.07 17.64 9.83
N PRO A 166 -11.09 16.73 9.90
CA PRO A 166 -9.66 17.07 9.95
C PRO A 166 -9.24 17.96 8.77
N VAL A 167 -9.84 17.77 7.59
CA VAL A 167 -9.62 18.65 6.42
C VAL A 167 -10.11 20.09 6.65
N HIS A 168 -11.23 20.27 7.35
CA HIS A 168 -11.73 21.62 7.64
C HIS A 168 -10.90 22.30 8.72
N PHE A 169 -10.40 21.55 9.71
CA PHE A 169 -9.44 22.06 10.68
C PHE A 169 -8.14 22.51 10.00
N ILE A 170 -7.55 21.67 9.14
CA ILE A 170 -6.34 22.04 8.37
C ILE A 170 -6.61 23.29 7.52
N TYR A 171 -7.76 23.36 6.84
CA TYR A 171 -8.15 24.54 6.06
C TYR A 171 -8.21 25.81 6.92
N LEU A 172 -8.94 25.79 8.04
CA LEU A 172 -9.03 26.94 8.94
C LEU A 172 -7.67 27.33 9.54
N PHE A 173 -6.84 26.33 9.86
CA PHE A 173 -5.50 26.54 10.39
C PHE A 173 -4.60 27.22 9.35
N THR A 174 -4.62 26.76 8.09
CA THR A 174 -3.89 27.42 6.98
C THR A 174 -4.38 28.85 6.73
N GLN A 175 -5.69 29.11 6.86
CA GLN A 175 -6.22 30.47 6.71
C GLN A 175 -5.74 31.39 7.83
N ARG A 176 -5.72 30.90 9.08
CA ARG A 176 -5.17 31.64 10.25
C ARG A 176 -3.68 31.90 10.08
N THR A 177 -2.90 30.93 9.61
CA THR A 177 -1.46 31.14 9.37
C THR A 177 -1.20 32.16 8.27
N ASN A 178 -2.09 32.31 7.29
CA ASN A 178 -1.92 33.25 6.16
C ASN A 178 -2.43 34.67 6.45
N THR A 179 -3.13 34.91 7.55
CA THR A 179 -3.80 36.20 7.84
C THR A 179 -3.18 37.00 9.00
N SER A 180 -2.24 36.41 9.77
CA SER A 180 -1.47 37.15 10.78
C SER A 180 -0.44 38.08 10.12
N PHE A 181 -0.77 39.38 10.10
CA PHE A 181 0.10 40.53 9.84
C PHE A 181 0.48 41.21 11.16
#